data_AF-N2IN59-F1
#
_entry.id   AF-N2IN59-F1
#
_cell.length_a   1.000
_cell.length_b   1.000
_cell.length_c   1.000
_cell.angle_alpha   90.00
_cell.angle_beta   90.00
_cell.angle_gamma   90.00
#
_symmetry.space_group_name_H-M   'P 1'
#
loop_
_entity.id
_entity.type
_entity.pdbx_description
1 polymer ?
#
loop_
_entity_poly.entity_id
_entity_poly.type
_entity_poly.pdbx_seq_one_letter_code
_entity_poly.pdbx_strand_id
1 'polypeptide(L)' 'MHRQIGILQELLGDRYRVKLTHIQDPTSVEQVEIWVIDKYSGRCAFSSLEWSDLLNLLALQKKSEDILNTLKAV' A
#
# COMPACT_ATOMS: atom_id res chain seq x y z
N MET A 1 3.18 -3.12 11.79
CA MET A 1 3.41 -3.31 10.35
C MET A 1 2.74 -4.56 9.78
N HIS A 2 2.94 -5.77 10.34
CA HIS A 2 2.33 -7.01 9.82
C HIS A 2 0.80 -6.97 9.66
N ARG A 3 0.07 -6.37 10.62
CA ARG A 3 -1.40 -6.27 10.55
C ARG A 3 -1.89 -5.42 9.37
N GLN A 4 -1.17 -4.35 9.04
CA GLN A 4 -1.51 -3.40 7.97
C GLN A 4 -1.21 -3.98 6.60
N ILE A 5 -0.14 -4.78 6.48
CA ILE A 5 0.12 -5.60 5.28
C ILE A 5 -1.06 -6.56 5.03
N GLY A 6 -1.54 -7.24 6.08
CA GLY A 6 -2.69 -8.15 5.99
C GLY A 6 -3.96 -7.47 5.46
N ILE A 7 -4.35 -6.34 6.06
CA ILE A 7 -5.54 -5.59 5.64
C ILE A 7 -5.40 -5.11 4.18
N LEU A 8 -4.23 -4.55 3.81
CA LEU A 8 -4.01 -4.09 2.44
C LEU A 8 -4.04 -5.24 1.43
N GLN A 9 -3.52 -6.41 1.81
CA GLN A 9 -3.55 -7.63 0.99
C GLN A 9 -4.96 -8.19 0.84
N GLU A 10 -5.80 -8.15 1.88
CA GLU A 10 -7.21 -8.53 1.82
C GLU A 10 -8.01 -7.60 0.89
N LEU A 11 -7.78 -6.28 1.00
CA LEU A 11 -8.47 -5.29 0.18
C LEU A 11 -8.10 -5.37 -1.31
N LEU A 12 -6.84 -5.63 -1.63
CA LEU A 12 -6.38 -5.80 -3.02
C LEU A 12 -6.70 -7.20 -3.58
N GLY A 13 -6.91 -8.18 -2.71
CA GLY A 13 -7.19 -9.57 -3.05
C GLY A 13 -5.96 -10.31 -3.58
N ASP A 14 -6.15 -11.59 -3.90
CA ASP A 14 -5.05 -12.51 -4.24
C ASP A 14 -4.33 -12.19 -5.54
N ARG A 15 -4.89 -11.32 -6.39
CA ARG A 15 -4.25 -10.89 -7.64
C ARG A 15 -2.95 -10.14 -7.40
N TYR A 16 -2.90 -9.33 -6.34
CA TYR A 16 -1.75 -8.48 -6.06
C TYR A 16 -0.93 -9.05 -4.92
N ARG A 17 0.38 -8.80 -4.94
CA ARG A 17 1.25 -9.02 -3.80
C ARG A 17 1.68 -7.67 -3.26
N VAL A 18 1.57 -7.50 -1.96
CA VAL A 18 1.92 -6.24 -1.29
C VAL A 18 3.17 -6.41 -0.45
N LYS A 19 4.05 -5.41 -0.48
CA LYS A 19 5.13 -5.24 0.50
C LYS A 19 5.09 -3.82 1.04
N LEU A 20 5.23 -3.70 2.36
CA LEU A 20 5.39 -2.42 3.06
C LEU A 20 6.80 -2.36 3.67
N THR A 21 7.49 -1.24 3.48
CA THR A 21 8.77 -0.95 4.14
C THR A 21 8.62 0.32 4.96
N HIS A 22 8.98 0.26 6.24
CA HIS A 22 9.08 1.46 7.07
C HIS A 22 10.29 2.29 6.67
N ILE A 23 10.14 3.60 6.53
CA ILE A 23 11.28 4.51 6.47
C ILE A 23 11.33 5.24 7.81
N GLN A 24 12.44 5.08 8.52
CA GLN A 24 12.76 5.93 9.67
C GLN A 24 13.49 7.17 9.15
N ASP A 25 12.74 8.23 8.92
CA ASP A 25 13.30 9.52 8.55
C ASP A 25 13.75 10.29 9.81
N PRO A 26 14.92 10.95 9.81
CA PRO A 26 15.37 11.79 10.94
C PRO A 26 14.45 12.97 11.27
N THR A 27 13.50 13.31 10.39
CA THR A 27 12.65 14.51 10.48
C THR A 27 11.29 14.30 11.20
N SER A 28 11.11 13.18 11.91
CA SER A 28 9.90 12.81 12.69
C SER A 28 8.63 12.46 11.91
N VAL A 29 8.63 12.54 10.57
CA VAL A 29 7.48 12.06 9.77
C VAL A 29 7.67 10.58 9.48
N GLU A 30 6.81 9.73 10.04
CA GLU A 30 6.79 8.30 9.74
C GLU A 30 6.29 8.08 8.31
N GLN A 31 7.16 7.55 7.45
CA GLN A 31 6.84 7.26 6.05
C GLN A 31 6.83 5.76 5.79
N VAL A 32 6.04 5.36 4.79
CA VAL A 32 5.93 3.99 4.33
C VAL A 32 6.06 3.90 2.82
N GLU A 33 6.93 3.01 2.37
CA GLU A 33 6.97 2.60 0.97
C GLU A 33 6.05 1.41 0.75
N ILE A 34 5.25 1.50 -0.29
CA ILE A 34 4.29 0.49 -0.69
C ILE A 34 4.65 0.00 -2.08
N TRP A 35 4.83 -1.31 -2.17
CA TRP A 35 5.09 -2.02 -3.42
C TRP A 35 3.91 -2.93 -3.70
N VAL A 36 3.27 -2.74 -4.85
CA VAL A 36 2.14 -3.57 -5.31
C VAL A 36 2.53 -4.26 -6.61
N ILE A 37 2.50 -5.58 -6.63
CA ILE A 37 2.88 -6.39 -7.79
C ILE A 37 1.66 -7.18 -8.27
N ASP A 38 1.23 -6.97 -9.52
CA ASP A 38 0.23 -7.81 -10.17
C ASP A 38 0.86 -9.16 -10.55
N LYS A 39 0.36 -10.26 -9.96
CA LYS A 39 0.90 -11.60 -10.19
C LYS A 39 0.72 -12.10 -11.61
N TYR A 40 -0.25 -11.58 -12.37
CA TYR A 40 -0.53 -12.03 -13.74
C TYR A 40 0.27 -11.26 -14.78
N SER A 41 0.32 -9.94 -14.65
CA SER A 41 1.01 -9.09 -15.63
C SER A 41 2.47 -8.84 -15.27
N GLY A 42 2.88 -9.13 -14.04
CA GLY A 42 4.21 -8.81 -13.51
C GLY A 42 4.43 -7.30 -13.31
N ARG A 43 3.42 -6.47 -13.55
CA ARG A 43 3.51 -5.02 -13.37
C ARG A 43 3.66 -4.71 -11.89
N CYS A 44 4.59 -3.81 -11.60
CA CYS A 44 4.86 -3.34 -10.25
C CYS A 44 4.56 -1.86 -10.19
N ALA A 45 3.93 -1.46 -9.10
CA ALA A 45 3.81 -0.08 -8.72
C ALA A 45 4.48 0.20 -7.39
N PHE A 46 4.83 1.46 -7.26
CA PHE A 46 5.52 2.00 -6.12
C PHE A 46 4.84 3.30 -5.71
N SER A 47 4.62 3.44 -4.40
CA SER A 47 4.19 4.69 -3.79
C SER A 47 4.87 4.87 -2.45
N SER A 48 5.27 6.11 -2.15
CA SER A 48 5.68 6.54 -0.82
C SER A 48 4.64 7.52 -0.29
N LEU A 49 4.20 7.31 0.95
CA LEU A 49 3.24 8.16 1.63
C LEU A 49 3.50 8.19 3.14
N GLU A 50 2.91 9.17 3.82
CA GLU A 50 2.93 9.23 5.28
C GLU A 50 2.14 8.05 5.87
N TRP A 51 2.56 7.59 7.05
CA TRP A 51 1.88 6.51 7.76
C TRP A 51 0.41 6.85 8.06
N SER A 52 0.13 8.11 8.40
CA SER A 52 -1.22 8.67 8.58
C SER A 52 -2.10 8.48 7.35
N ASP A 53 -1.56 8.74 6.16
CA ASP A 53 -2.27 8.58 4.88
C ASP A 53 -2.56 7.11 4.57
N LEU A 54 -1.64 6.20 4.92
CA LEU A 54 -1.88 4.76 4.78
C LEU A 54 -3.05 4.32 5.68
N LEU A 55 -3.08 4.79 6.93
CA LEU A 55 -4.16 4.45 7.85
C LEU A 55 -5.52 4.98 7.34
N ASN A 56 -5.54 6.20 6.79
CA ASN A 56 -6.74 6.76 6.16
C ASN A 56 -7.19 5.92 4.96
N LEU A 57 -6.25 5.50 4.10
CA LEU A 57 -6.53 4.62 2.96
C LEU A 57 -7.19 3.30 3.39
N LEU A 58 -6.63 2.64 4.41
CA LEU A 58 -7.12 1.36 4.92
C LEU A 58 -8.48 1.49 5.63
N ALA A 59 -8.75 2.62 6.27
CA ALA A 59 -10.00 2.87 6.99
C ALA A 59 -11.20 3.07 6.06
N LEU A 60 -10.99 3.53 4.82
CA LEU A 60 -12.07 3.89 3.90
C LEU A 60 -12.83 2.69 3.30
N GLN A 61 -12.42 1.44 3.54
CA GLN A 61 -13.04 0.20 3.02
C GLN A 61 -13.44 0.28 1.53
N LYS A 62 -12.56 0.84 0.69
CA LYS A 62 -12.84 1.04 -0.74
C LYS A 62 -12.57 -0.22 -1.56
N LYS A 63 -13.12 -0.26 -2.78
CA LYS A 63 -12.81 -1.29 -3.78
C LYS A 63 -11.31 -1.27 -4.12
N SER A 64 -10.76 -2.41 -4.52
CA SER A 64 -9.35 -2.57 -4.88
C SER A 64 -8.89 -1.56 -5.94
N GLU A 65 -9.72 -1.23 -6.94
CA GLU A 65 -9.42 -0.23 -7.97
C GLU A 65 -9.19 1.18 -7.41
N ASP A 66 -9.97 1.60 -6.40
CA ASP A 66 -9.78 2.91 -5.77
C ASP A 66 -8.48 2.99 -4.98
N ILE A 67 -8.10 1.88 -4.35
CA ILE A 67 -6.83 1.74 -3.64
C ILE A 67 -5.67 1.83 -4.65
N LEU A 68 -5.75 1.12 -5.77
CA LEU A 68 -4.74 1.19 -6.84
C LEU A 68 -4.64 2.60 -7.45
N ASN A 69 -5.76 3.26 -7.70
CA ASN A 69 -5.80 4.63 -8.20
C ASN A 69 -5.16 5.62 -7.21
N THR A 70 -5.37 5.41 -5.90
CA THR A 70 -4.78 6.24 -4.84
C THR A 70 -3.27 5.99 -4.69
N LEU A 71 -2.84 4.73 -4.86
CA LEU A 71 -1.42 4.35 -4.90
C LEU A 71 -0.73 4.75 -6.22
N LYS A 72 -1.41 5.54 -7.08
CA LYS A 72 -0.93 6.25 -8.28
C LYS A 72 -0.22 5.44 -9.37
N ALA A 73 -0.06 4.14 -9.23
CA ALA A 73 0.41 3.27 -10.30
C ALA A 73 -0.04 1.85 -9.97
N VAL A 74 -0.51 1.09 -10.98
CA VAL A 74 -0.21 -0.29 -11.41
C VAL A 74 -0.80 -0.41 -12.82
#